data_AF-A0A9E3Q8D2-F1
#
_entry.id   AF-A0A9E3Q8D2-F1
#
_cell.length_a   1.000
_cell.length_b   1.000
_cell.length_c   1.000
_cell.angle_alpha   90.00
_cell.angle_beta   90.00
_cell.angle_gamma   90.00
#
_symmetry.space_group_name_H-M   'P 1'
#
loop_
_entity.id
_entity.type
_entity.pdbx_description
1 polymer ?
#
loop_
_entity_poly.entity_id
_entity_poly.type
_entity_poly.pdbx_seq_one_letter_code
_entity_poly.pdbx_strand_id
1 'polypeptide(L)'
;MRKKGIYWIIGATAAILAVPAVAMQLNDEVKWTGSDFVVMWVLLVGAGLLYEFLATRRKSRNYRIAVGVGVLVATLAIWVCLATG
;
A
#
# COMPACT_ATOMS: atom_id res chain seq x y z
N MET A 1 6.47 17.32 4.48
CA MET A 1 6.46 16.23 3.49
C MET A 1 7.56 16.50 2.48
N ARG A 2 8.49 15.56 2.28
CA ARG A 2 9.52 15.76 1.25
C ARG A 2 8.86 15.41 -0.08
N LYS A 3 8.79 16.32 -1.05
CA LYS A 3 8.19 16.04 -2.38
C LYS A 3 8.71 14.74 -3.01
N LYS A 4 9.99 14.42 -2.75
CA LYS A 4 10.65 13.16 -3.17
C LYS A 4 10.03 11.88 -2.59
N GLY A 5 9.41 11.93 -1.40
CA GLY A 5 8.79 10.79 -0.73
C GLY A 5 7.49 10.34 -1.41
N ILE A 6 6.64 11.30 -1.80
CA ILE A 6 5.38 11.02 -2.52
C ILE A 6 5.63 10.30 -3.84
N TYR A 7 6.59 10.76 -4.66
CA TYR A 7 6.90 10.09 -5.93
C TYR A 7 7.34 8.65 -5.73
N TRP A 8 8.09 8.38 -4.66
CA TRP A 8 8.49 7.02 -4.29
C TRP A 8 7.30 6.15 -3.87
N ILE A 9 6.35 6.69 -3.09
CA ILE A 9 5.14 5.98 -2.68
C ILE A 9 4.28 5.61 -3.89
N ILE A 10 4.09 6.56 -4.82
CA ILE A 10 3.30 6.32 -6.04
C ILE A 10 4.00 5.28 -6.92
N GLY A 11 5.32 5.41 -7.12
CA GLY A 11 6.10 4.45 -7.91
C GLY A 11 6.09 3.04 -7.31
N ALA A 12 6.25 2.92 -6.00
CA ALA A 12 6.16 1.64 -5.30
C ALA A 12 4.75 1.03 -5.39
N THR A 13 3.70 1.85 -5.25
CA THR A 13 2.30 1.41 -5.40
C THR A 13 2.05 0.89 -6.81
N ALA A 14 2.50 1.61 -7.84
CA ALA A 14 2.37 1.18 -9.23
C ALA A 14 3.13 -0.13 -9.50
N ALA A 15 4.33 -0.29 -8.94
CA ALA A 15 5.10 -1.52 -9.06
C ALA A 15 4.41 -2.71 -8.38
N ILE A 16 3.80 -2.51 -7.21
CA ILE A 16 3.04 -3.55 -6.51
C ILE A 16 1.80 -3.95 -7.33
N LEU A 17 1.07 -2.98 -7.89
CA LEU A 17 -0.12 -3.25 -8.73
C LEU A 17 0.23 -3.84 -10.10
N ALA A 18 1.46 -3.66 -10.58
CA ALA A 18 1.92 -4.32 -11.80
C ALA A 18 1.96 -5.85 -11.62
N VAL A 19 2.19 -6.36 -10.40
CA VAL A 19 2.21 -7.81 -10.13
C VAL A 19 0.88 -8.49 -10.47
N PRO A 20 -0.29 -8.08 -9.91
CA PRO A 20 -1.58 -8.66 -10.29
C PRO A 20 -1.94 -8.36 -11.75
N ALA A 21 -1.60 -7.18 -12.28
CA ALA A 21 -1.86 -6.86 -13.68
C ALA A 21 -1.13 -7.80 -14.67
N VAL A 22 0.12 -8.15 -14.37
CA VAL A 22 0.89 -9.13 -15.15
C VAL A 22 0.38 -10.54 -14.87
N ALA A 23 0.08 -10.88 -13.61
CA ALA A 23 -0.42 -12.21 -13.24
C ALA A 23 -1.70 -12.58 -14.00
N MET A 24 -2.63 -11.63 -14.17
CA MET A 24 -3.85 -11.80 -14.98
C MET A 24 -3.60 -12.08 -16.46
N GLN A 25 -2.50 -11.57 -17.00
CA GLN A 25 -2.14 -11.82 -18.40
C GLN A 25 -1.53 -13.22 -18.57
N LEU A 26 -0.99 -13.79 -17.49
CA LEU A 26 -0.31 -15.07 -17.51
C LEU A 26 -1.24 -16.23 -17.09
N ASN A 27 -2.16 -16.00 -16.14
CA ASN A 27 -3.02 -17.03 -15.56
C ASN A 27 -4.41 -16.50 -15.20
N ASP A 28 -5.42 -17.36 -15.29
CA ASP A 28 -6.81 -17.05 -14.89
C ASP A 28 -7.07 -17.17 -13.38
N GLU A 29 -6.03 -17.45 -12.58
CA GLU A 29 -6.13 -17.63 -11.12
C GLU A 29 -6.39 -16.31 -10.38
N VAL A 30 -5.88 -15.19 -10.90
CA VAL A 30 -6.04 -13.86 -10.29
C VAL A 30 -7.08 -13.08 -11.08
N LYS A 31 -8.27 -12.88 -10.50
CA LYS A 31 -9.38 -12.16 -11.14
C LYS A 31 -9.77 -10.90 -10.37
N TRP A 32 -8.92 -9.89 -10.46
CA TRP A 32 -9.24 -8.53 -10.03
C TRP A 32 -10.08 -7.79 -11.10
N THR A 33 -10.92 -6.90 -10.63
CA THR A 33 -11.68 -5.95 -11.43
C THR A 33 -10.96 -4.60 -11.45
N GLY A 34 -11.36 -3.70 -12.35
CA GLY A 34 -10.83 -2.32 -12.35
C GLY A 34 -11.02 -1.60 -11.00
N SER A 35 -12.11 -1.91 -10.29
CA SER A 35 -12.37 -1.42 -8.93
C SER A 35 -11.32 -1.89 -7.92
N ASP A 36 -10.89 -3.15 -7.98
CA ASP A 36 -9.90 -3.69 -7.04
C ASP A 36 -8.55 -2.98 -7.17
N PHE A 37 -8.15 -2.65 -8.40
CA PHE A 37 -6.96 -1.82 -8.64
C PHE A 37 -7.07 -0.44 -8.02
N VAL A 38 -8.24 0.22 -8.16
CA VAL A 38 -8.48 1.55 -7.58
C VAL A 38 -8.48 1.50 -6.06
N VAL A 39 -9.19 0.52 -5.48
CA VAL A 39 -9.25 0.33 -4.02
C VAL A 39 -7.86 0.09 -3.47
N MET A 40 -7.10 -0.85 -4.05
CA MET A 40 -5.74 -1.15 -3.60
C MET A 40 -4.79 0.04 -3.80
N TRP A 41 -4.94 0.81 -4.88
CA TRP A 41 -4.16 2.03 -5.09
C TRP A 41 -4.40 3.06 -3.99
N VAL A 42 -5.67 3.35 -3.68
CA VAL A 42 -6.03 4.30 -2.61
C VAL A 42 -5.53 3.81 -1.26
N LEU A 43 -5.67 2.50 -1.00
CA LEU A 43 -5.25 1.87 0.24
C LEU A 43 -3.73 1.99 0.45
N LEU A 44 -2.92 1.67 -0.56
CA LEU A 44 -1.45 1.72 -0.50
C LEU A 44 -0.92 3.15 -0.44
N VAL A 45 -1.47 4.06 -1.24
CA VAL A 45 -1.09 5.48 -1.19
C VAL A 45 -1.47 6.08 0.16
N GLY A 46 -2.68 5.81 0.66
CA GLY A 46 -3.13 6.23 1.98
C GLY A 46 -2.23 5.71 3.10
N ALA A 47 -1.87 4.43 3.06
CA ALA A 47 -0.94 3.81 3.99
C ALA A 47 0.45 4.46 3.96
N GLY A 48 1.00 4.71 2.76
CA GLY A 48 2.29 5.39 2.60
C GLY A 48 2.30 6.81 3.15
N LEU A 49 1.22 7.57 2.92
CA LEU A 49 1.05 8.92 3.47
C LEU A 49 0.93 8.89 4.99
N LEU A 50 0.14 7.96 5.54
CA LEU A 50 -0.01 7.78 6.99
C LEU A 50 1.31 7.41 7.65
N TYR A 51 2.07 6.51 7.03
CA TYR A 51 3.40 6.15 7.49
C TYR A 51 4.35 7.35 7.49
N GLU A 52 4.44 8.14 6.41
CA GLU A 52 5.32 9.31 6.35
C GLU A 52 4.91 10.36 7.41
N PHE A 53 3.61 10.55 7.62
CA PHE A 53 3.08 11.44 8.65
C PHE A 53 3.44 10.99 10.06
N LEU A 54 3.26 9.71 10.39
CA LEU A 54 3.59 9.18 11.71
C LEU A 54 5.12 9.09 11.93
N ALA A 55 5.86 8.66 10.91
CA ALA A 55 7.33 8.53 10.96
C ALA A 55 8.07 9.87 11.04
N THR A 56 7.39 11.00 10.83
CA THR A 56 7.94 12.35 11.07
C THR A 56 7.68 12.87 12.48
N ARG A 57 6.77 12.26 13.26
CA ARG A 57 6.46 12.66 14.66
C ARG A 57 7.58 12.34 15.65
N ARG A 58 8.32 11.24 15.44
CA ARG A 58 9.48 10.89 16.26
C ARG A 58 10.64 10.39 15.40
N LYS A 59 11.85 10.79 15.77
CA LYS A 59 13.11 10.39 15.11
C LYS A 59 13.63 9.00 15.53
N SER A 60 13.02 8.36 16.53
CA SER A 60 13.45 7.04 17.01
C SER A 60 13.28 5.97 15.93
N ARG A 61 14.34 5.20 15.68
CA ARG A 61 14.34 4.10 14.70
C ARG A 61 13.32 3.01 15.08
N ASN A 62 13.24 2.67 16.36
CA ASN A 62 12.29 1.66 16.85
C ASN A 62 10.84 2.11 16.66
N TYR A 63 10.56 3.40 16.87
CA TYR A 63 9.23 3.96 16.64
C TYR A 63 8.84 3.90 15.15
N ARG A 64 9.77 4.24 14.26
CA ARG A 64 9.54 4.15 12.81
C ARG A 64 9.23 2.73 12.35
N ILE A 65 9.96 1.74 12.86
CA ILE A 65 9.70 0.33 12.55
C ILE A 65 8.33 -0.10 13.08
N ALA A 66 8.01 0.21 14.34
CA ALA A 66 6.73 -0.15 14.95
C ALA A 66 5.54 0.45 14.18
N VAL A 67 5.63 1.73 13.81
CA VAL A 67 4.62 2.41 12.99
C VAL A 67 4.51 1.77 11.60
N GLY A 68 5.63 1.45 10.96
CA GLY A 68 5.65 0.79 9.65
C GLY A 68 4.94 -0.56 9.67
N VAL A 69 5.24 -1.39 10.67
CA VAL A 69 4.57 -2.68 10.87
C VAL A 69 3.08 -2.49 11.15
N GLY A 70 2.72 -1.55 12.04
CA GLY A 70 1.31 -1.29 12.36
C GLY A 70 0.49 -0.82 11.16
N VAL A 71 1.05 0.10 10.36
CA VAL A 71 0.41 0.57 9.11
C VAL A 71 0.26 -0.58 8.11
N LEU A 72 1.31 -1.39 7.94
CA LEU A 72 1.27 -2.52 7.01
C LEU A 72 0.22 -3.57 7.43
N VAL A 73 0.18 -3.92 8.71
CA VAL A 73 -0.82 -4.86 9.24
C VAL A 73 -2.24 -4.30 9.08
N ALA A 74 -2.46 -3.02 9.40
CA ALA A 74 -3.77 -2.40 9.23
C ALA A 74 -4.21 -2.37 7.76
N THR A 75 -3.28 -2.06 6.86
CA THR A 75 -3.51 -2.06 5.41
C THR A 75 -3.93 -3.45 4.92
N LEU A 76 -3.17 -4.49 5.28
CA LEU A 76 -3.50 -5.87 4.91
C LEU A 76 -4.82 -6.33 5.54
N ALA A 77 -5.10 -5.97 6.79
CA ALA A 77 -6.36 -6.31 7.46
C ALA A 77 -7.56 -5.68 6.74
N ILE A 78 -7.49 -4.38 6.39
CA ILE A 78 -8.54 -3.70 5.64
C ILE A 78 -8.73 -4.38 4.28
N TRP A 79 -7.64 -4.71 3.58
CA TRP A 79 -7.73 -5.38 2.29
C TRP A 79 -8.45 -6.74 2.39
N VAL A 80 -8.08 -7.57 3.37
CA VAL A 80 -8.73 -8.88 3.57
C VAL A 80 -10.21 -8.69 3.85
N CYS A 81 -10.59 -7.75 4.72
CA CYS A 81 -12.00 -7.46 5.00
C CYS A 81 -12.79 -7.04 3.75
N LEU A 82 -12.19 -6.19 2.90
CA LEU A 82 -12.81 -5.74 1.65
C LEU A 82 -12.89 -6.85 0.60
N ALA A 83 -11.88 -7.72 0.51
CA ALA A 83 -11.85 -8.82 -0.44
C ALA A 83 -12.82 -9.95 -0.09
N THR A 84 -13.21 -10.07 1.18
CA THR A 84 -14.18 -11.07 1.65
C THR A 84 -15.62 -10.56 1.70
N GLY A 85 -15.83 -9.26 1.53
CA GLY A 85 -17.12 -8.59 1.69
C GLY A 85 -17.99 -8.58 0.44
#